data_AF-A0A7L9BPA8-F1
#
_entry.id   AF-A0A7L9BPA8-F1
#
_cell.length_a   1.000
_cell.length_b   1.000
_cell.length_c   1.000
_cell.angle_alpha   90.00
_cell.angle_beta   90.00
_cell.angle_gamma   90.00
#
_symmetry.space_group_name_H-M   'P 1'
#
loop_
_entity.id
_entity.type
_entity.pdbx_description
1 polymer ?
#
loop_
_entity_poly.entity_id
_entity_poly.type
_entity_poly.pdbx_seq_one_letter_code
_entity_poly.pdbx_strand_id
1 'polypeptide(L)'
;MKRRSLHAWLVERGRVFGPAGAMVAIYFLGLGKALDLPDFARSVAGWSFLSWSPIATLSTVVVAAELLLPALWFAGIHRRRVACLMIALLVCFGIGGMVQSMVRPPSSCGCYGVWASYLEWSSSLRGDVWKAATIAVLLLPAVVGGLRHPSKGHHPPANWVASRRPGFSLIEVILVVVIVALLVALSAPGLAGARRRAVGVSTAANLASSGQLVTQYLGDWKERFPIVFDPAGEERPYSCGGVERSHHARSGYFLNSELWYRALCGGYFDGPGAPAALRPAERPADGPGPARPFVLPCAFFASPDFWDLATRLDERQYRATALPEVVYPSKKALLLSMYWMYESTPGPIRFGRDFGRWSKVPALRVDLSIAEPTLGDFEMGVLMGDGAGWGRMHTFDAGSYPGYHTERGVRGIDLH
;
A
#
# COMPACT_ATOMS: atom_id res chain seq x y z
N MET A 1 60.57 -1.40 13.76
CA MET A 1 59.13 -1.63 13.94
C MET A 1 58.75 -3.04 13.46
N LYS A 2 58.37 -3.96 14.36
CA LYS A 2 57.99 -5.35 14.06
C LYS A 2 56.78 -5.40 13.10
N ARG A 3 56.92 -5.93 11.88
CA ARG A 3 55.79 -6.28 11.00
C ARG A 3 55.02 -7.46 11.61
N ARG A 4 53.85 -7.19 12.21
CA ARG A 4 52.84 -8.22 12.49
C ARG A 4 52.52 -8.94 11.18
N SER A 5 52.39 -10.28 11.20
CA SER A 5 52.03 -11.04 10.01
C SER A 5 50.73 -10.48 9.43
N LEU A 6 50.66 -10.31 8.10
CA LEU A 6 49.50 -9.75 7.43
C LEU A 6 48.21 -10.50 7.83
N HIS A 7 48.32 -11.81 8.10
CA HIS A 7 47.23 -12.63 8.62
C HIS A 7 46.82 -12.27 10.06
N ALA A 8 47.78 -11.99 10.96
CA ALA A 8 47.46 -11.49 12.30
C ALA A 8 46.85 -10.08 12.25
N TRP A 9 47.36 -9.21 11.36
CA TRP A 9 46.82 -7.87 11.13
C TRP A 9 45.42 -7.90 10.48
N LEU A 10 45.17 -8.84 9.55
CA LEU A 10 43.87 -9.06 8.91
C LEU A 10 42.85 -9.67 9.88
N VAL A 11 43.25 -10.61 10.75
CA VAL A 11 42.38 -11.16 11.81
C VAL A 11 42.08 -10.11 12.87
N GLU A 12 43.06 -9.27 13.23
CA GLU A 12 42.90 -8.20 14.22
C GLU A 12 42.03 -7.04 13.68
N ARG A 13 42.16 -6.67 12.40
CA ARG A 13 41.25 -5.70 11.75
C ARG A 13 39.87 -6.29 11.44
N GLY A 14 39.79 -7.54 10.96
CA GLY A 14 38.51 -8.22 10.72
C GLY A 14 37.65 -8.36 11.98
N ARG A 15 38.28 -8.53 13.15
CA ARG A 15 37.61 -8.50 14.47
C ARG A 15 37.08 -7.13 14.89
N VAL A 16 37.60 -6.04 14.33
CA VAL A 16 37.15 -4.67 14.63
C VAL A 16 36.10 -4.20 13.63
N PHE A 17 36.23 -4.57 12.35
CA PHE A 17 35.26 -4.22 11.30
C PHE A 17 33.88 -4.82 11.53
N GLY A 18 33.78 -6.05 12.07
CA GLY A 18 32.49 -6.68 12.40
C GLY A 18 31.66 -5.88 13.41
N PRO A 19 32.13 -5.70 14.65
CA PRO A 19 31.34 -5.02 15.68
C PRO A 19 31.23 -3.50 15.46
N ALA A 20 32.24 -2.85 14.86
CA ALA A 20 32.13 -1.45 14.49
C ALA A 20 31.07 -1.25 13.39
N GLY A 21 31.06 -2.11 12.36
CA GLY A 21 30.04 -2.07 11.30
C GLY A 21 28.63 -2.32 11.84
N ALA A 22 28.47 -3.28 12.75
CA ALA A 22 27.21 -3.53 13.45
C ALA A 22 26.73 -2.30 14.24
N MET A 23 27.61 -1.64 14.99
CA MET A 23 27.27 -0.43 15.76
C MET A 23 26.89 0.75 14.85
N VAL A 24 27.56 0.94 13.72
CA VAL A 24 27.17 1.94 12.72
C VAL A 24 25.79 1.62 12.15
N ALA A 25 25.53 0.36 11.77
CA ALA A 25 24.24 -0.05 11.23
C ALA A 25 23.10 0.19 12.22
N ILE A 26 23.29 -0.17 13.49
CA ILE A 26 22.32 0.09 14.58
C ILE A 26 22.06 1.59 14.73
N TYR A 27 23.11 2.42 14.71
CA TYR A 27 22.97 3.86 14.86
C TYR A 27 22.11 4.47 13.73
N PHE A 28 22.36 4.08 12.48
CA PHE A 28 21.55 4.55 11.35
C PHE A 28 20.11 4.00 11.37
N LEU A 29 19.90 2.78 11.86
CA LEU A 29 18.55 2.24 12.07
C LEU A 29 17.79 3.05 13.14
N GLY A 30 18.44 3.38 14.25
CA GLY A 30 17.88 4.25 15.29
C GLY A 30 17.59 5.65 14.77
N LEU A 31 18.46 6.20 13.92
CA LEU A 31 18.25 7.52 13.30
C LEU A 31 17.04 7.50 12.36
N GLY A 32 16.88 6.45 11.55
CA GLY A 32 15.70 6.27 10.70
C GLY A 32 14.40 6.22 11.51
N LYS A 33 14.38 5.48 12.62
CA LYS A 33 13.22 5.43 13.52
C LYS A 33 12.98 6.74 14.26
N ALA A 34 14.01 7.54 14.52
CA ALA A 34 13.85 8.86 15.13
C ALA A 34 13.20 9.87 14.17
N LEU A 35 13.55 9.81 12.89
CA LEU A 35 12.96 10.66 11.85
C LEU A 35 11.49 10.33 11.59
N ASP A 36 11.09 9.06 11.77
CA ASP A 36 9.71 8.60 11.62
C ASP A 36 9.21 7.83 12.85
N LEU A 37 9.30 8.50 14.01
CA LEU A 37 8.86 7.93 15.28
C LEU A 37 7.37 7.54 15.28
N PRO A 38 6.44 8.29 14.63
CA PRO A 38 5.03 7.91 14.57
C PRO A 38 4.79 6.58 13.85
N ASP A 39 5.47 6.31 12.72
CA ASP A 39 5.33 5.03 12.01
C ASP A 39 5.91 3.87 12.80
N PHE A 40 7.06 4.08 13.44
CA PHE A 40 7.62 3.06 14.33
C PHE A 40 6.68 2.74 15.50
N ALA A 41 6.09 3.77 16.12
CA ALA A 41 5.11 3.60 17.20
C ALA A 41 3.85 2.88 16.72
N ARG A 42 3.38 3.12 15.49
CA ARG A 42 2.28 2.36 14.87
C ARG A 42 2.64 0.88 14.69
N SER A 43 3.86 0.58 14.27
CA SER A 43 4.33 -0.79 14.12
C SER A 43 4.35 -1.54 15.45
N VAL A 44 4.82 -0.88 16.52
CA VAL A 44 4.80 -1.42 17.90
C VAL A 44 3.37 -1.54 18.43
N ALA A 45 2.46 -0.61 18.08
CA ALA A 45 1.05 -0.66 18.46
C ALA A 45 0.30 -1.87 17.87
N GLY A 46 0.80 -2.44 16.77
CA GLY A 46 0.24 -3.65 16.16
C GLY A 46 0.53 -4.94 16.94
N TRP A 47 1.35 -4.88 18.00
CA TRP A 47 1.77 -6.06 18.76
C TRP A 47 0.68 -6.46 19.75
N SER A 48 0.12 -7.67 19.58
CA SER A 48 -1.09 -8.09 20.30
C SER A 48 -0.88 -8.27 21.81
N PHE A 49 0.37 -8.44 22.23
CA PHE A 49 0.75 -8.65 23.62
C PHE A 49 1.23 -7.38 24.32
N LEU A 50 1.15 -6.20 23.69
CA LEU A 50 1.65 -4.93 24.25
C LEU A 50 0.56 -3.96 24.71
N SER A 51 -0.69 -4.43 24.85
CA SER A 51 -1.90 -3.61 25.15
C SER A 51 -1.83 -2.79 26.45
N TRP A 52 -1.05 -3.25 27.41
CA TRP A 52 -0.80 -2.68 28.75
C TRP A 52 0.35 -1.66 28.86
N SER A 53 1.18 -1.46 27.82
CA SER A 53 2.33 -0.54 27.89
C SER A 53 2.05 0.78 27.16
N PRO A 54 2.53 1.94 27.67
CA PRO A 54 2.50 3.18 26.91
C PRO A 54 3.45 3.07 25.71
N ILE A 55 2.88 2.73 24.54
CA ILE A 55 3.59 2.47 23.27
C ILE A 55 4.50 3.65 22.89
N ALA A 56 4.07 4.89 23.15
CA ALA A 56 4.87 6.09 22.92
C ALA A 56 6.16 6.10 23.76
N THR A 57 6.06 5.76 25.05
CA THR A 57 7.22 5.71 25.96
C THR A 57 8.18 4.60 25.54
N LEU A 58 7.67 3.40 25.24
CA LEU A 58 8.50 2.28 24.82
C LEU A 58 9.22 2.57 23.50
N SER A 59 8.52 3.13 22.51
CA SER A 59 9.09 3.45 21.20
C SER A 59 10.23 4.48 21.34
N THR A 60 10.01 5.49 22.19
CA THR A 60 11.02 6.52 22.48
C THR A 60 12.25 5.92 23.18
N VAL A 61 12.05 5.04 24.16
CA VAL A 61 13.15 4.37 24.89
C VAL A 61 13.99 3.49 23.97
N VAL A 62 13.34 2.74 23.06
CA VAL A 62 14.04 1.87 22.11
C VAL A 62 14.88 2.69 21.12
N VAL A 63 14.31 3.75 20.55
CA VAL A 63 15.04 4.65 19.63
C VAL A 63 16.20 5.36 20.35
N ALA A 64 15.98 5.84 21.58
CA ALA A 64 17.03 6.43 22.39
C ALA A 64 18.16 5.43 22.67
N ALA A 65 17.84 4.17 22.99
CA ALA A 65 18.83 3.12 23.20
C ALA A 65 19.63 2.81 21.92
N GLU A 66 18.97 2.73 20.76
CA GLU A 66 19.62 2.48 19.46
C GLU A 66 20.54 3.63 18.99
N LEU A 67 20.35 4.85 19.50
CA LEU A 67 21.24 5.99 19.23
C LEU A 67 22.35 6.13 20.27
N LEU A 68 22.01 6.00 21.55
CA LEU A 68 22.93 6.26 22.67
C LEU A 68 23.93 5.12 22.87
N LEU A 69 23.51 3.85 22.74
CA LEU A 69 24.39 2.72 22.99
C LEU A 69 25.53 2.63 21.94
N PRO A 70 25.30 2.77 20.62
CA PRO A 70 26.40 2.85 19.67
C PRO A 70 27.32 4.05 19.90
N ALA A 71 26.76 5.21 20.26
CA ALA A 71 27.55 6.41 20.56
C ALA A 71 28.49 6.20 21.75
N LEU A 72 27.99 5.60 22.84
CA LEU A 72 28.79 5.24 24.02
C LEU A 72 29.88 4.20 23.69
N TRP A 73 29.57 3.26 22.78
CA TRP A 73 30.54 2.25 22.32
C TRP A 73 31.70 2.88 21.53
N PHE A 74 31.40 3.83 20.63
CA PHE A 74 32.42 4.59 19.89
C PHE A 74 33.25 5.50 20.81
N ALA A 75 32.62 6.12 21.80
CA ALA A 75 33.28 6.88 22.85
C ALA A 75 34.21 6.03 23.75
N GLY A 76 34.20 4.70 23.61
CA GLY A 76 35.05 3.80 24.38
C GLY A 76 34.54 3.49 25.79
N ILE A 77 33.35 3.99 26.13
CA ILE A 77 32.76 3.86 27.47
C ILE A 77 32.17 2.46 27.62
N HIS A 78 32.74 1.65 28.52
CA HIS A 78 32.27 0.32 28.86
C HIS A 78 31.87 -0.57 27.66
N ARG A 79 32.69 -0.59 26.60
CA ARG A 79 32.41 -1.27 25.31
C ARG A 79 31.79 -2.67 25.43
N ARG A 80 32.23 -3.47 26.40
CA ARG A 80 31.65 -4.80 26.65
C ARG A 80 30.23 -4.73 27.21
N ARG A 81 29.96 -3.90 28.22
CA ARG A 81 28.62 -3.74 28.81
C ARG A 81 27.65 -3.17 27.78
N VAL A 82 28.09 -2.19 27.00
CA VAL A 82 27.29 -1.58 25.92
C VAL A 82 26.97 -2.59 24.82
N ALA A 83 27.94 -3.41 24.39
CA ALA A 83 27.69 -4.49 23.46
C ALA A 83 26.71 -5.54 24.01
N CYS A 84 26.82 -5.91 25.30
CA CYS A 84 25.86 -6.82 25.94
C CYS A 84 24.45 -6.23 26.02
N LEU A 85 24.32 -4.95 26.38
CA LEU A 85 23.02 -4.26 26.42
C LEU A 85 22.39 -4.18 25.03
N MET A 86 23.19 -3.92 23.99
CA MET A 86 22.69 -3.94 22.61
C MET A 86 22.24 -5.32 22.17
N ILE A 87 23.01 -6.37 22.47
CA ILE A 87 22.61 -7.74 22.17
C ILE A 87 21.32 -8.09 22.92
N ALA A 88 21.19 -7.71 24.19
CA ALA A 88 19.99 -7.93 24.98
C ALA A 88 18.77 -7.20 24.37
N LEU A 89 18.91 -5.94 23.97
CA LEU A 89 17.86 -5.17 23.30
C LEU A 89 17.41 -5.84 22.00
N LEU A 90 18.36 -6.24 21.15
CA LEU A 90 18.08 -6.92 19.87
C LEU A 90 17.42 -8.29 20.08
N VAL A 91 17.85 -9.06 21.08
CA VAL A 91 17.27 -10.35 21.42
C VAL A 91 15.85 -10.18 21.96
N CYS A 92 15.61 -9.23 22.86
CA CYS A 92 14.27 -8.94 23.38
C CYS A 92 13.31 -8.53 22.27
N PHE A 93 13.73 -7.62 21.38
CA PHE A 93 12.92 -7.18 20.25
C PHE A 93 12.69 -8.33 19.25
N GLY A 94 13.70 -9.16 19.00
CA GLY A 94 13.59 -10.35 18.16
C GLY A 94 12.63 -11.39 18.71
N ILE A 95 12.67 -11.69 20.02
CA ILE A 95 11.73 -12.59 20.67
C ILE A 95 10.31 -12.03 20.57
N GLY A 96 10.12 -10.72 20.81
CA GLY A 96 8.82 -10.06 20.65
C GLY A 96 8.26 -10.19 19.23
N GLY A 97 9.09 -9.92 18.22
CA GLY A 97 8.69 -10.08 16.82
C GLY A 97 8.38 -11.53 16.44
N MET A 98 9.14 -12.49 16.97
CA MET A 98 8.91 -13.92 16.78
C MET A 98 7.58 -14.37 17.37
N VAL A 99 7.27 -13.98 18.62
CA VAL A 99 5.99 -14.26 19.29
C VAL A 99 4.83 -13.67 18.50
N GLN A 100 4.92 -12.41 18.06
CA GLN A 100 3.89 -11.80 17.20
C GLN A 100 3.65 -12.61 15.92
N SER A 101 4.74 -13.07 15.27
CA SER A 101 4.65 -13.82 14.01
C SER A 101 4.02 -15.21 14.15
N MET A 102 4.07 -15.80 15.36
CA MET A 102 3.40 -17.06 15.67
C MET A 102 1.89 -16.86 15.92
N VAL A 103 1.51 -15.71 16.48
CA VAL A 103 0.10 -15.39 16.80
C VAL A 103 -0.67 -14.92 15.56
N ARG A 104 -0.03 -14.19 14.63
CA ARG A 104 -0.61 -13.80 13.34
C ARG A 104 0.41 -13.97 12.21
N PRO A 105 0.37 -15.07 11.43
CA PRO A 105 1.24 -15.19 10.26
C PRO A 105 0.84 -14.11 9.22
N PRO A 106 1.82 -13.41 8.60
CA PRO A 106 1.52 -12.54 7.48
C PRO A 106 1.00 -13.37 6.31
N SER A 107 -0.08 -12.89 5.68
CA SER A 107 -0.62 -13.45 4.44
C SER A 107 0.46 -13.42 3.36
N SER A 108 0.89 -14.60 2.93
CA SER A 108 1.88 -14.77 1.88
C SER A 108 1.34 -14.26 0.55
N CYS A 109 1.84 -13.13 0.06
CA CYS A 109 1.61 -12.68 -1.30
C CYS A 109 2.80 -13.08 -2.20
N GLY A 110 2.51 -13.69 -3.35
CA GLY A 110 3.49 -14.15 -4.34
C GLY A 110 3.55 -13.27 -5.58
N CYS A 111 3.52 -11.95 -5.44
CA CYS A 111 3.34 -11.04 -6.59
C CYS A 111 4.59 -10.32 -7.08
N TYR A 112 5.76 -10.48 -6.43
CA TYR A 112 7.04 -9.98 -6.94
C TYR A 112 8.16 -10.94 -6.49
N GLY A 113 8.94 -11.45 -7.44
CA GLY A 113 10.08 -12.34 -7.15
C GLY A 113 11.08 -11.74 -6.15
N VAL A 114 11.98 -12.61 -5.66
CA VAL A 114 13.16 -12.48 -4.74
C VAL A 114 13.48 -11.13 -4.06
N TRP A 115 13.28 -10.00 -4.73
CA TRP A 115 13.56 -8.64 -4.25
C TRP A 115 12.41 -7.94 -3.51
N ALA A 116 11.15 -8.12 -3.89
CA ALA A 116 10.06 -7.61 -3.06
C ALA A 116 9.87 -8.47 -1.81
N SER A 117 10.13 -9.77 -1.91
CA SER A 117 10.26 -10.61 -0.73
C SER A 117 11.44 -10.20 0.14
N TYR A 118 12.51 -9.60 -0.40
CA TYR A 118 13.60 -9.00 0.40
C TYR A 118 13.17 -7.69 1.08
N LEU A 119 12.41 -6.83 0.39
CA LEU A 119 11.91 -5.55 0.94
C LEU A 119 10.75 -5.75 1.94
N GLU A 120 9.80 -6.64 1.66
CA GLU A 120 8.76 -7.09 2.61
C GLU A 120 9.35 -7.92 3.74
N TRP A 121 10.39 -8.74 3.49
CA TRP A 121 11.18 -9.31 4.58
C TRP A 121 11.76 -8.18 5.42
N SER A 122 12.39 -7.19 4.80
CA SER A 122 12.98 -6.06 5.51
C SER A 122 11.99 -5.17 6.28
N SER A 123 10.70 -5.17 5.93
CA SER A 123 9.64 -4.44 6.63
C SER A 123 8.70 -5.36 7.44
N SER A 124 8.94 -6.67 7.45
CA SER A 124 8.17 -7.65 8.23
C SER A 124 8.90 -8.02 9.51
N LEU A 125 8.12 -8.38 10.53
CA LEU A 125 8.62 -8.86 11.82
C LEU A 125 9.64 -10.01 11.68
N ARG A 126 9.58 -10.82 10.61
CA ARG A 126 10.59 -11.86 10.32
C ARG A 126 11.93 -11.29 9.86
N GLY A 127 11.97 -10.28 9.00
CA GLY A 127 13.25 -9.69 8.62
C GLY A 127 13.84 -8.81 9.71
N ASP A 128 13.03 -8.20 10.58
CA ASP A 128 13.54 -7.54 11.79
C ASP A 128 14.21 -8.54 12.75
N VAL A 129 13.63 -9.73 12.91
CA VAL A 129 14.24 -10.84 13.69
C VAL A 129 15.55 -11.31 13.05
N TRP A 130 15.59 -11.51 11.73
CA TRP A 130 16.81 -11.95 11.04
C TRP A 130 17.90 -10.87 11.03
N LYS A 131 17.56 -9.60 10.87
CA LYS A 131 18.50 -8.46 10.99
C LYS A 131 19.06 -8.40 12.42
N ALA A 132 18.20 -8.47 13.43
CA ALA A 132 18.61 -8.47 14.83
C ALA A 132 19.54 -9.66 15.14
N ALA A 133 19.22 -10.85 14.65
CA ALA A 133 20.06 -12.05 14.83
C ALA A 133 21.43 -11.91 14.13
N THR A 134 21.46 -11.41 12.89
CA THR A 134 22.70 -11.22 12.13
C THR A 134 23.60 -10.17 12.79
N ILE A 135 23.02 -9.06 13.23
CA ILE A 135 23.72 -8.00 13.96
C ILE A 135 24.23 -8.50 15.32
N ALA A 136 23.43 -9.28 16.05
CA ALA A 136 23.86 -9.89 17.32
C ALA A 136 25.05 -10.85 17.12
N VAL A 137 25.04 -11.65 16.04
CA VAL A 137 26.16 -12.53 15.68
C VAL A 137 27.42 -11.74 15.33
N LEU A 138 27.29 -10.62 14.61
CA LEU A 138 28.41 -9.73 14.28
C LEU A 138 28.99 -9.00 15.51
N LEU A 139 28.21 -8.87 16.60
CA LEU A 139 28.65 -8.32 17.88
C LEU A 139 29.27 -9.37 18.83
N LEU A 140 29.06 -10.66 18.62
CA LEU A 140 29.65 -11.74 19.44
C LEU A 140 31.18 -11.64 19.59
N PRO A 141 31.98 -11.29 18.56
CA PRO A 141 33.42 -11.11 18.70
C PRO A 141 33.82 -9.97 19.67
N ALA A 142 32.98 -8.94 19.84
CA ALA A 142 33.22 -7.87 20.81
C ALA A 142 33.00 -8.32 22.26
N VAL A 143 32.21 -9.39 22.46
CA VAL A 143 31.95 -10.01 23.77
C VAL A 143 32.96 -11.11 24.06
N VAL A 144 33.25 -11.97 23.07
CA VAL A 144 34.07 -13.19 23.22
C VAL A 144 35.57 -12.95 22.97
N GLY A 145 35.93 -12.01 22.08
CA GLY A 145 37.31 -11.77 21.63
C GLY A 145 38.26 -11.15 22.65
N GLY A 146 37.79 -10.93 23.88
CA GLY A 146 38.54 -10.36 24.99
C GLY A 146 39.48 -11.31 25.74
N LEU A 147 39.70 -12.55 25.28
CA LEU A 147 40.39 -13.60 26.04
C LEU A 147 41.72 -14.12 25.46
N ARG A 148 42.35 -13.48 24.47
CA ARG A 148 43.71 -13.91 24.06
C ARG A 148 44.67 -12.74 23.88
N HIS A 149 45.47 -12.55 24.93
CA HIS A 149 46.74 -11.82 24.93
C HIS A 149 47.69 -12.44 23.90
N PRO A 150 48.38 -11.66 23.04
CA PRO A 150 49.47 -12.19 22.25
C PRO A 150 50.74 -12.21 23.12
N SER A 151 51.23 -13.42 23.43
CA SER A 151 52.56 -13.64 23.97
C SER A 151 53.64 -13.29 22.93
N LYS A 152 54.81 -12.88 23.44
CA LYS A 152 55.99 -12.50 22.66
C LYS A 152 56.78 -13.75 22.20
N GLY A 153 57.25 -13.77 20.95
CA GLY A 153 58.34 -14.63 20.43
C GLY A 153 58.48 -14.42 18.91
N HIS A 154 59.53 -13.78 18.37
CA HIS A 154 60.86 -14.27 17.91
C HIS A 154 60.86 -14.89 16.47
N HIS A 155 61.89 -14.49 15.70
CA HIS A 155 62.20 -14.49 14.24
C HIS A 155 62.32 -15.88 13.55
N PRO A 156 62.64 -16.09 12.22
CA PRO A 156 63.32 -15.26 11.19
C PRO A 156 62.77 -15.40 9.71
N PRO A 157 63.45 -14.89 8.64
CA PRO A 157 62.84 -14.51 7.35
C PRO A 157 63.16 -15.43 6.16
N ALA A 158 62.36 -15.36 5.07
CA ALA A 158 62.81 -15.74 3.72
C ALA A 158 61.90 -15.14 2.60
N ASN A 159 62.49 -14.21 1.85
CA ASN A 159 62.33 -13.90 0.42
C ASN A 159 61.27 -14.64 -0.43
N TRP A 160 60.24 -13.93 -0.90
CA TRP A 160 59.62 -14.22 -2.22
C TRP A 160 59.17 -12.91 -2.89
N VAL A 161 59.93 -12.49 -3.90
CA VAL A 161 59.53 -11.47 -4.88
C VAL A 161 58.73 -12.21 -5.95
N ALA A 162 57.42 -12.00 -5.97
CA ALA A 162 56.56 -12.40 -7.09
C ALA A 162 55.80 -11.15 -7.52
N SER A 163 55.96 -10.78 -8.79
CA SER A 163 55.30 -9.66 -9.47
C SER A 163 53.78 -9.80 -9.35
N ARG A 164 53.18 -9.00 -8.46
CA ARG A 164 51.73 -8.94 -8.32
C ARG A 164 51.17 -7.95 -9.33
N ARG A 165 50.40 -8.47 -10.28
CA ARG A 165 49.41 -7.65 -11.00
C ARG A 165 48.54 -6.94 -9.96
N PRO A 166 48.17 -5.66 -10.15
CA PRO A 166 47.35 -4.93 -9.19
C PRO A 166 45.96 -5.59 -9.14
N GLY A 167 45.74 -6.43 -8.14
CA GLY A 167 44.41 -6.91 -7.79
C GLY A 167 43.68 -5.82 -7.02
N PHE A 168 42.39 -5.66 -7.29
CA PHE A 168 41.51 -4.73 -6.58
C PHE A 168 41.74 -4.80 -5.08
N SER A 169 41.95 -3.64 -4.47
CA SER A 169 42.10 -3.57 -3.02
C SER A 169 40.77 -3.86 -2.35
N LEU A 170 40.80 -4.52 -1.19
CA LEU A 170 39.61 -4.71 -0.36
C LEU A 170 38.92 -3.36 -0.05
N ILE A 171 39.69 -2.29 0.04
CA ILE A 171 39.21 -0.93 0.27
C ILE A 171 38.40 -0.42 -0.93
N GLU A 172 38.87 -0.61 -2.17
CA GLU A 172 38.11 -0.22 -3.37
C GLU A 172 36.78 -0.95 -3.46
N VAL A 173 36.78 -2.27 -3.24
CA VAL A 173 35.52 -3.05 -3.31
C VAL A 173 34.54 -2.60 -2.22
N ILE A 174 35.00 -2.38 -0.99
CA ILE A 174 34.16 -1.90 0.10
C ILE A 174 33.64 -0.48 -0.19
N LEU A 175 34.50 0.42 -0.68
CA LEU A 175 34.11 1.79 -1.02
C LEU A 175 33.04 1.80 -2.11
N VAL A 176 33.20 0.98 -3.15
CA VAL A 176 32.20 0.84 -4.23
C VAL A 176 30.87 0.35 -3.68
N VAL A 177 30.86 -0.69 -2.83
CA VAL A 177 29.63 -1.19 -2.22
C VAL A 177 28.99 -0.14 -1.32
N VAL A 178 29.77 0.62 -0.55
CA VAL A 178 29.27 1.72 0.31
C VAL A 178 28.65 2.84 -0.53
N ILE A 179 29.30 3.27 -1.61
CA ILE A 179 28.78 4.31 -2.50
C ILE A 179 27.51 3.83 -3.20
N VAL A 180 27.50 2.61 -3.75
CA VAL A 180 26.31 2.03 -4.39
C VAL A 180 25.16 1.90 -3.39
N ALA A 181 25.42 1.41 -2.17
CA ALA A 181 24.39 1.31 -1.13
C ALA A 181 23.82 2.68 -0.75
N LEU A 182 24.66 3.71 -0.63
CA LEU A 182 24.23 5.08 -0.37
C LEU A 182 23.38 5.64 -1.51
N LEU A 183 23.81 5.46 -2.76
CA LEU A 183 23.07 5.92 -3.94
C LEU A 183 21.70 5.23 -4.06
N VAL A 184 21.63 3.93 -3.80
CA VAL A 184 20.37 3.18 -3.78
C VAL A 184 19.46 3.67 -2.65
N ALA A 185 20.01 3.91 -1.45
CA ALA A 185 19.26 4.43 -0.31
C ALA A 185 18.65 5.81 -0.59
N LEU A 186 19.39 6.71 -1.25
CA LEU A 186 18.91 8.04 -1.63
C LEU A 186 17.93 8.00 -2.81
N SER A 187 18.03 7.01 -3.70
CA SER A 187 17.16 6.88 -4.88
C SER A 187 15.82 6.20 -4.57
N ALA A 188 15.78 5.36 -3.53
CA ALA A 188 14.60 4.58 -3.15
C ALA A 188 13.32 5.41 -2.89
N PRO A 189 13.33 6.51 -2.11
CA PRO A 189 12.10 7.29 -1.88
C PRO A 189 11.56 7.95 -3.15
N GLY A 190 12.44 8.33 -4.09
CA GLY A 190 12.04 8.87 -5.39
C GLY A 190 11.27 7.87 -6.25
N LEU A 191 11.64 6.59 -6.19
CA LEU A 191 10.99 5.52 -6.96
C LEU A 191 9.57 5.23 -6.44
N ALA A 192 9.34 5.33 -5.13
CA ALA A 192 8.00 5.17 -4.54
C ALA A 192 7.03 6.28 -5.00
N GLY A 193 7.51 7.52 -5.08
CA GLY A 193 6.74 8.64 -5.63
C GLY A 193 6.44 8.47 -7.13
N ALA A 194 7.45 8.07 -7.91
CA ALA A 194 7.30 7.82 -9.35
C ALA A 194 6.30 6.70 -9.64
N ARG A 195 6.35 5.60 -8.87
CA ARG A 195 5.42 4.48 -9.00
C ARG A 195 3.98 4.89 -8.68
N ARG A 196 3.74 5.65 -7.61
CA ARG A 196 2.39 6.16 -7.28
C ARG A 196 1.80 7.02 -8.40
N ARG A 197 2.62 7.91 -8.98
CA ARG A 197 2.20 8.72 -10.15
C ARG A 197 1.90 7.86 -11.37
N ALA A 198 2.75 6.87 -11.66
CA ALA A 198 2.54 5.97 -12.80
C ALA A 198 1.24 5.16 -12.66
N VAL A 199 0.89 4.76 -11.44
CA VAL A 199 -0.38 4.07 -11.17
C VAL A 199 -1.57 5.00 -11.42
N GLY A 200 -1.55 6.24 -10.91
CA GLY A 200 -2.62 7.21 -11.17
C GLY A 200 -2.82 7.50 -12.66
N VAL A 201 -1.73 7.65 -13.42
CA VAL A 201 -1.78 7.80 -14.89
C VAL A 201 -2.41 6.57 -15.56
N SER A 202 -2.08 5.37 -15.10
CA SER A 202 -2.68 4.13 -15.62
C SER A 202 -4.18 4.05 -15.31
N THR A 203 -4.61 4.48 -14.12
CA THR A 203 -6.03 4.58 -13.76
C THR A 203 -6.77 5.60 -14.61
N ALA A 204 -6.17 6.75 -14.90
CA ALA A 204 -6.73 7.73 -15.83
C ALA A 204 -6.88 7.14 -17.25
N ALA A 205 -5.89 6.41 -17.75
CA ALA A 205 -5.97 5.74 -19.05
C ALA A 205 -7.08 4.67 -19.10
N ASN A 206 -7.26 3.93 -18.01
CA ASN A 206 -8.35 2.96 -17.85
C ASN A 206 -9.72 3.65 -17.79
N LEU A 207 -9.86 4.77 -17.07
CA LEU A 207 -11.08 5.60 -17.07
C LEU A 207 -11.42 6.09 -18.48
N ALA A 208 -10.45 6.63 -19.22
CA ALA A 208 -10.66 7.04 -20.61
C ALA A 208 -11.16 5.87 -21.48
N SER A 209 -10.49 4.71 -21.39
CA SER A 209 -10.86 3.50 -22.13
C SER A 209 -12.26 3.01 -21.76
N SER A 210 -12.63 3.09 -20.49
CA SER A 210 -13.97 2.75 -20.00
C SER A 210 -15.04 3.70 -20.52
N GLY A 211 -14.73 5.01 -20.55
CA GLY A 211 -15.60 6.04 -21.11
C GLY A 211 -15.92 5.81 -22.59
N GLN A 212 -14.93 5.36 -23.35
CA GLN A 212 -15.13 4.99 -24.76
C GLN A 212 -16.11 3.81 -24.89
N LEU A 213 -15.98 2.77 -24.06
CA LEU A 213 -16.91 1.64 -24.05
C LEU A 213 -18.33 2.06 -23.70
N VAL A 214 -18.50 2.92 -22.70
CA VAL A 214 -19.81 3.49 -22.34
C VAL A 214 -20.38 4.32 -23.49
N THR A 215 -19.56 5.14 -24.13
CA THR A 215 -19.99 5.98 -25.26
C THR A 215 -20.45 5.13 -26.44
N GLN A 216 -19.74 4.04 -26.74
CA GLN A 216 -20.13 3.09 -27.79
C GLN A 216 -21.48 2.44 -27.45
N TYR A 217 -21.67 2.00 -26.20
CA TYR A 217 -22.95 1.48 -25.72
C TYR A 217 -24.08 2.49 -25.88
N LEU A 218 -23.86 3.76 -25.48
CA LEU A 218 -24.87 4.81 -25.61
C LEU A 218 -25.30 5.02 -27.07
N GLY A 219 -24.36 4.94 -28.02
CA GLY A 219 -24.66 5.03 -29.46
C GLY A 219 -25.62 3.94 -29.95
N ASP A 220 -25.45 2.71 -29.46
CA ASP A 220 -26.27 1.57 -29.89
C ASP A 220 -27.61 1.49 -29.13
N TRP A 221 -27.67 1.99 -27.89
CA TRP A 221 -28.80 1.80 -26.97
C TRP A 221 -29.65 3.05 -26.76
N LYS A 222 -29.89 3.83 -27.83
CA LYS A 222 -30.72 5.05 -27.80
C LYS A 222 -30.31 6.01 -26.68
N GLU A 223 -29.01 6.15 -26.48
CA GLU A 223 -28.38 7.02 -25.49
C GLU A 223 -28.76 6.72 -24.04
N ARG A 224 -29.24 5.50 -23.72
CA ARG A 224 -29.57 5.10 -22.34
C ARG A 224 -28.39 4.43 -21.66
N PHE A 225 -28.17 4.76 -20.40
CA PHE A 225 -27.10 4.15 -19.61
C PHE A 225 -27.34 2.65 -19.37
N PRO A 226 -26.27 1.85 -19.31
CA PRO A 226 -26.36 0.39 -19.19
C PRO A 226 -27.01 -0.03 -17.87
N ILE A 227 -28.04 -0.88 -17.97
CA ILE A 227 -28.69 -1.53 -16.83
C ILE A 227 -28.67 -3.04 -16.99
N VAL A 228 -28.44 -3.71 -15.89
CA VAL A 228 -28.40 -5.16 -15.71
C VAL A 228 -29.67 -5.63 -15.00
N PHE A 229 -30.11 -4.92 -13.96
CA PHE A 229 -31.34 -5.22 -13.25
C PHE A 229 -32.45 -4.29 -13.69
N ASP A 230 -33.64 -4.84 -13.92
CA ASP A 230 -34.85 -4.06 -14.12
C ASP A 230 -35.42 -3.54 -12.78
N PRO A 231 -36.42 -2.63 -12.78
CA PRO A 231 -37.03 -2.13 -11.54
C PRO A 231 -37.63 -3.21 -10.63
N ALA A 232 -37.97 -4.40 -11.16
CA ALA A 232 -38.44 -5.51 -10.35
C ALA A 232 -37.28 -6.24 -9.63
N GLY A 233 -36.03 -5.95 -10.00
CA GLY A 233 -34.82 -6.57 -9.47
C GLY A 233 -34.44 -7.86 -10.19
N GLU A 234 -35.01 -8.10 -11.38
CA GLU A 234 -34.69 -9.24 -12.24
C GLU A 234 -33.46 -8.92 -13.10
N GLU A 235 -32.50 -9.84 -13.14
CA GLU A 235 -31.30 -9.69 -13.97
C GLU A 235 -31.65 -9.96 -15.43
N ARG A 236 -31.40 -8.98 -16.29
CA ARG A 236 -31.53 -9.12 -17.74
C ARG A 236 -30.50 -10.13 -18.25
N PRO A 237 -30.88 -11.01 -19.20
CA PRO A 237 -29.92 -11.92 -19.83
C PRO A 237 -28.76 -11.16 -20.47
N TYR A 238 -27.54 -11.66 -20.26
CA TYR A 238 -26.33 -11.15 -20.90
C TYR A 238 -25.43 -12.33 -21.30
N SER A 239 -24.56 -12.11 -22.30
CA SER A 239 -23.60 -13.11 -22.75
C SER A 239 -22.19 -12.68 -22.40
N CYS A 240 -21.44 -13.51 -21.66
CA CYS A 240 -20.04 -13.27 -21.36
C CYS A 240 -19.19 -14.45 -21.79
N GLY A 241 -18.25 -14.23 -22.71
CA GLY A 241 -17.36 -15.30 -23.20
C GLY A 241 -18.14 -16.43 -23.88
N GLY A 242 -19.20 -16.09 -24.62
CA GLY A 242 -20.05 -17.04 -25.34
C GLY A 242 -21.01 -17.85 -24.45
N VAL A 243 -21.10 -17.54 -23.15
CA VAL A 243 -22.04 -18.20 -22.23
C VAL A 243 -23.11 -17.20 -21.80
N GLU A 244 -24.36 -17.52 -22.11
CA GLU A 244 -25.51 -16.77 -21.63
C GLU A 244 -25.69 -16.97 -20.12
N ARG A 245 -25.87 -15.87 -19.39
CA ARG A 245 -26.02 -15.84 -17.94
C ARG A 245 -27.26 -15.04 -17.58
N SER A 246 -28.03 -15.57 -16.64
CA SER A 246 -29.17 -14.89 -16.04
C SER A 246 -29.43 -15.47 -14.65
N HIS A 247 -29.25 -14.68 -13.60
CA HIS A 247 -29.68 -15.09 -12.26
C HIS A 247 -31.18 -14.80 -12.08
N HIS A 248 -31.96 -15.86 -11.83
CA HIS A 248 -33.41 -15.76 -11.60
C HIS A 248 -33.76 -15.32 -10.16
N ALA A 249 -32.75 -14.96 -9.36
CA ALA A 249 -32.93 -14.51 -7.99
C ALA A 249 -33.05 -12.99 -7.95
N ARG A 250 -34.17 -12.48 -7.42
CA ARG A 250 -34.40 -11.05 -7.21
C ARG A 250 -33.23 -10.44 -6.43
N SER A 251 -32.56 -9.49 -7.05
CA SER A 251 -31.38 -8.80 -6.50
C SER A 251 -31.68 -7.32 -6.31
N GLY A 252 -30.80 -6.59 -5.63
CA GLY A 252 -31.04 -5.16 -5.41
C GLY A 252 -30.87 -4.32 -6.67
N TYR A 253 -31.85 -3.47 -6.98
CA TYR A 253 -31.86 -2.66 -8.20
C TYR A 253 -30.60 -1.79 -8.38
N PHE A 254 -30.11 -1.17 -7.31
CA PHE A 254 -28.94 -0.30 -7.38
C PHE A 254 -27.60 -1.06 -7.53
N LEU A 255 -27.60 -2.40 -7.58
CA LEU A 255 -26.45 -3.20 -8.04
C LEU A 255 -26.06 -2.88 -9.49
N ASN A 256 -26.94 -2.23 -10.24
CA ASN A 256 -26.60 -1.62 -11.52
C ASN A 256 -25.35 -0.75 -11.43
N SER A 257 -25.11 -0.04 -10.32
CA SER A 257 -23.94 0.84 -10.14
C SER A 257 -22.59 0.12 -10.16
N GLU A 258 -22.57 -1.12 -9.67
CA GLU A 258 -21.37 -1.94 -9.55
C GLU A 258 -21.24 -2.95 -10.69
N LEU A 259 -22.37 -3.32 -11.31
CA LEU A 259 -22.44 -4.40 -12.30
C LEU A 259 -22.76 -3.94 -13.72
N TRP A 260 -22.93 -2.63 -13.97
CA TRP A 260 -23.27 -2.05 -15.28
C TRP A 260 -22.48 -2.65 -16.46
N TYR A 261 -21.20 -2.97 -16.24
CA TYR A 261 -20.32 -3.54 -17.27
C TYR A 261 -20.83 -4.88 -17.82
N ARG A 262 -21.65 -5.64 -17.07
CA ARG A 262 -22.22 -6.90 -17.55
C ARG A 262 -23.16 -6.68 -18.73
N ALA A 263 -23.85 -5.54 -18.79
CA ALA A 263 -24.68 -5.17 -19.93
C ALA A 263 -23.88 -4.91 -21.21
N LEU A 264 -22.57 -4.65 -21.08
CA LEU A 264 -21.64 -4.47 -22.22
C LEU A 264 -20.96 -5.79 -22.63
N CYS A 265 -21.09 -6.84 -21.83
CA CYS A 265 -20.41 -8.10 -22.08
C CYS A 265 -20.95 -8.77 -23.36
N GLY A 266 -20.06 -9.41 -24.13
CA GLY A 266 -20.39 -10.13 -25.36
C GLY A 266 -20.70 -9.23 -26.57
N GLY A 267 -21.12 -7.98 -26.34
CA GLY A 267 -21.30 -6.98 -27.39
C GLY A 267 -20.08 -6.08 -27.61
N TYR A 268 -19.38 -5.71 -26.53
CA TYR A 268 -18.30 -4.71 -26.57
C TYR A 268 -16.95 -5.26 -26.11
N PHE A 269 -16.96 -6.30 -25.29
CA PHE A 269 -15.77 -7.03 -24.88
C PHE A 269 -16.12 -8.47 -24.51
N ASP A 270 -15.12 -9.34 -24.59
CA ASP A 270 -15.24 -10.76 -24.25
C ASP A 270 -14.41 -11.14 -23.03
N GLY A 271 -14.93 -12.07 -22.24
CA GLY A 271 -14.27 -12.64 -21.07
C GLY A 271 -15.24 -12.99 -19.94
N PRO A 272 -14.80 -13.78 -18.95
CA PRO A 272 -15.65 -14.23 -17.84
C PRO A 272 -16.01 -13.13 -16.83
N GLY A 273 -15.61 -11.88 -17.05
CA GLY A 273 -15.90 -10.74 -16.19
C GLY A 273 -15.40 -9.42 -16.81
N ALA A 274 -15.49 -8.31 -16.06
CA ALA A 274 -14.97 -7.02 -16.53
C ALA A 274 -13.50 -7.16 -17.01
N PRO A 275 -13.07 -6.44 -18.06
CA PRO A 275 -11.68 -6.41 -18.50
C PRO A 275 -10.84 -5.47 -17.62
N ALA A 276 -9.52 -5.57 -17.70
CA ALA A 276 -8.60 -4.76 -16.88
C ALA A 276 -8.81 -3.24 -17.10
N ALA A 277 -9.21 -2.84 -18.30
CA ALA A 277 -9.50 -1.45 -18.65
C ALA A 277 -10.66 -0.85 -17.84
N LEU A 278 -11.61 -1.66 -17.37
CA LEU A 278 -12.73 -1.18 -16.55
C LEU A 278 -12.37 -1.02 -15.07
N ARG A 279 -11.09 -1.09 -14.70
CA ARG A 279 -10.63 -1.10 -13.30
C ARG A 279 -9.57 -0.04 -13.05
N PRO A 280 -9.48 0.47 -11.81
CA PRO A 280 -8.31 1.20 -11.39
C PRO A 280 -7.07 0.32 -11.50
N ALA A 281 -5.95 0.95 -11.85
CA ALA A 281 -4.64 0.31 -11.82
C ALA A 281 -4.17 0.09 -10.37
N GLU A 282 -4.68 0.90 -9.43
CA GLU A 282 -4.49 0.66 -8.01
C GLU A 282 -5.17 -0.64 -7.57
N ARG A 283 -4.49 -1.43 -6.74
CA ARG A 283 -5.06 -2.64 -6.12
C ARG A 283 -5.03 -2.50 -4.60
N PRO A 284 -6.06 -2.96 -3.88
CA PRO A 284 -5.99 -3.10 -2.43
C PRO A 284 -4.78 -3.95 -2.07
N ALA A 285 -4.00 -3.53 -1.07
CA ALA A 285 -2.80 -4.26 -0.64
C ALA A 285 -3.13 -5.70 -0.17
N ASP A 286 -4.37 -5.93 0.29
CA ASP A 286 -4.72 -7.12 1.10
C ASP A 286 -5.92 -7.92 0.56
N GLY A 287 -6.43 -7.60 -0.64
CA GLY A 287 -7.66 -8.19 -1.19
C GLY A 287 -7.40 -9.35 -2.16
N PRO A 288 -7.93 -10.56 -1.95
CA PRO A 288 -7.92 -11.59 -2.98
C PRO A 288 -8.86 -11.21 -4.13
N GLY A 289 -8.30 -10.94 -5.31
CA GLY A 289 -9.06 -10.71 -6.54
C GLY A 289 -8.60 -9.49 -7.35
N PRO A 290 -9.06 -9.36 -8.60
CA PRO A 290 -8.83 -8.14 -9.37
C PRO A 290 -9.49 -6.94 -8.69
N ALA A 291 -8.97 -5.73 -8.91
CA ALA A 291 -9.59 -4.51 -8.40
C ALA A 291 -11.08 -4.45 -8.81
N ARG A 292 -11.90 -3.78 -8.00
CA ARG A 292 -13.30 -3.57 -8.36
C ARG A 292 -13.36 -2.70 -9.62
N PRO A 293 -14.28 -2.98 -10.57
CA PRO A 293 -14.50 -2.09 -11.69
C PRO A 293 -14.84 -0.67 -11.25
N PHE A 294 -14.63 0.30 -12.13
CA PHE A 294 -15.18 1.64 -11.93
C PHE A 294 -16.69 1.56 -11.81
N VAL A 295 -17.20 2.40 -10.94
CA VAL A 295 -18.61 2.41 -10.59
C VAL A 295 -19.33 3.48 -11.41
N LEU A 296 -20.53 3.14 -11.86
CA LEU A 296 -21.45 4.06 -12.51
C LEU A 296 -22.42 4.58 -11.44
N PRO A 297 -22.43 5.89 -11.12
CA PRO A 297 -23.21 6.41 -10.00
C PRO A 297 -24.71 6.06 -10.02
N CYS A 298 -25.29 5.84 -8.84
CA CYS A 298 -26.71 5.51 -8.71
C CYS A 298 -27.65 6.53 -9.37
N ALA A 299 -27.24 7.80 -9.42
CA ALA A 299 -27.95 8.90 -10.08
C ALA A 299 -28.41 8.59 -11.52
N PHE A 300 -27.75 7.65 -12.22
CA PHE A 300 -28.10 7.24 -13.58
C PHE A 300 -29.24 6.20 -13.66
N PHE A 301 -29.65 5.59 -12.55
CA PHE A 301 -30.64 4.49 -12.53
C PHE A 301 -32.01 4.89 -11.98
N ALA A 302 -32.25 6.15 -11.66
CA ALA A 302 -33.58 6.61 -11.33
C ALA A 302 -33.87 7.96 -11.98
N SER A 303 -35.15 8.26 -12.19
CA SER A 303 -35.58 9.56 -12.71
C SER A 303 -35.06 10.71 -11.82
N PRO A 304 -34.76 11.90 -12.38
CA PRO A 304 -34.33 13.06 -11.58
C PRO A 304 -35.22 13.34 -10.35
N ASP A 305 -36.53 13.17 -10.50
CA ASP A 305 -37.53 13.41 -9.46
C ASP A 305 -37.43 12.43 -8.27
N PHE A 306 -36.78 11.27 -8.45
CA PHE A 306 -36.48 10.35 -7.36
C PHE A 306 -35.41 10.91 -6.41
N TRP A 307 -34.52 11.76 -6.92
CA TRP A 307 -33.40 12.33 -6.18
C TRP A 307 -33.73 13.68 -5.55
N ASP A 308 -34.98 14.11 -5.64
CA ASP A 308 -35.51 15.25 -4.90
C ASP A 308 -36.50 14.71 -3.86
N LEU A 309 -36.20 14.96 -2.58
CA LEU A 309 -37.00 14.46 -1.46
C LEU A 309 -38.44 15.01 -1.46
N ALA A 310 -38.68 16.15 -2.13
CA ALA A 310 -40.03 16.72 -2.26
C ALA A 310 -40.88 15.99 -3.31
N THR A 311 -40.25 15.38 -4.33
CA THR A 311 -40.94 14.70 -5.44
C THR A 311 -40.75 13.19 -5.47
N ARG A 312 -39.97 12.65 -4.52
CA ARG A 312 -39.68 11.22 -4.40
C ARG A 312 -40.97 10.44 -4.10
N LEU A 313 -41.19 9.41 -4.92
CA LEU A 313 -42.24 8.40 -4.74
C LEU A 313 -41.59 7.12 -4.22
N ASP A 314 -41.36 6.15 -5.10
CA ASP A 314 -40.85 4.81 -4.81
C ASP A 314 -40.19 4.18 -6.05
N GLU A 315 -40.13 2.85 -6.10
CA GLU A 315 -39.57 2.03 -7.18
C GLU A 315 -40.19 2.34 -8.57
N ARG A 316 -41.36 2.99 -8.64
CA ARG A 316 -41.96 3.48 -9.91
C ARG A 316 -41.07 4.47 -10.66
N GLN A 317 -40.13 5.11 -9.97
CA GLN A 317 -39.21 6.07 -10.56
C GLN A 317 -37.87 5.44 -10.98
N TYR A 318 -37.68 4.13 -10.77
CA TYR A 318 -36.50 3.39 -11.22
C TYR A 318 -36.49 3.22 -12.73
N ARG A 319 -35.42 3.67 -13.37
CA ARG A 319 -35.21 3.54 -14.82
C ARG A 319 -33.79 3.94 -15.21
N ALA A 320 -33.30 3.34 -16.29
CA ALA A 320 -32.14 3.89 -16.99
C ALA A 320 -32.44 5.31 -17.49
N THR A 321 -31.64 6.27 -17.04
CA THR A 321 -31.61 7.63 -17.58
C THR A 321 -30.93 7.65 -18.95
N ALA A 322 -31.15 8.71 -19.71
CA ALA A 322 -30.50 8.94 -21.01
C ALA A 322 -29.47 10.07 -20.95
N LEU A 323 -28.44 10.00 -21.79
CA LEU A 323 -27.40 11.02 -21.90
C LEU A 323 -27.95 12.44 -22.11
N PRO A 324 -28.99 12.68 -22.95
CA PRO A 324 -29.57 14.02 -23.12
C PRO A 324 -30.26 14.58 -21.86
N GLU A 325 -30.53 13.74 -20.85
CA GLU A 325 -31.09 14.21 -19.57
C GLU A 325 -30.01 14.86 -18.67
N VAL A 326 -28.72 14.71 -19.00
CA VAL A 326 -27.61 15.27 -18.23
C VAL A 326 -27.46 16.76 -18.53
N VAL A 327 -27.67 17.60 -17.52
CA VAL A 327 -27.66 19.07 -17.67
C VAL A 327 -26.24 19.66 -17.56
N TYR A 328 -25.38 19.06 -16.74
CA TYR A 328 -24.04 19.58 -16.48
C TYR A 328 -22.94 18.52 -16.78
N PRO A 329 -22.68 18.18 -18.05
CA PRO A 329 -21.79 17.07 -18.38
C PRO A 329 -20.37 17.16 -17.78
N SER A 330 -19.81 18.37 -17.72
CA SER A 330 -18.47 18.63 -17.16
C SER A 330 -18.41 18.67 -15.64
N LYS A 331 -19.57 18.61 -14.98
CA LYS A 331 -19.71 18.64 -13.52
C LYS A 331 -20.42 17.40 -12.97
N LYS A 332 -20.77 16.45 -13.84
CA LYS A 332 -21.40 15.17 -13.51
C LYS A 332 -20.37 14.06 -13.65
N ALA A 333 -20.13 13.29 -12.60
CA ALA A 333 -19.28 12.11 -12.63
C ALA A 333 -20.01 10.99 -13.36
N LEU A 334 -19.37 10.41 -14.38
CA LEU A 334 -19.83 9.26 -15.14
C LEU A 334 -19.26 7.96 -14.56
N LEU A 335 -17.96 7.90 -14.28
CA LEU A 335 -17.32 6.74 -13.67
C LEU A 335 -16.40 7.19 -12.53
N LEU A 336 -16.42 6.44 -11.43
CA LEU A 336 -15.61 6.75 -10.25
C LEU A 336 -14.72 5.56 -9.88
N SER A 337 -13.52 5.84 -9.38
CA SER A 337 -12.71 4.85 -8.68
C SER A 337 -13.12 4.77 -7.21
N MET A 338 -13.36 3.55 -6.73
CA MET A 338 -13.58 3.28 -5.30
C MET A 338 -12.28 2.93 -4.56
N TYR A 339 -11.13 3.09 -5.20
CA TYR A 339 -9.84 2.75 -4.58
C TYR A 339 -9.57 3.53 -3.28
N TRP A 340 -10.00 4.78 -3.21
CA TRP A 340 -9.80 5.65 -2.04
C TRP A 340 -10.36 5.06 -0.74
N MET A 341 -11.39 4.22 -0.80
CA MET A 341 -11.94 3.51 0.37
C MET A 341 -10.97 2.46 0.94
N TYR A 342 -10.11 1.91 0.08
CA TYR A 342 -9.11 0.91 0.44
C TYR A 342 -7.79 1.55 0.88
N GLU A 343 -7.43 2.71 0.35
CA GLU A 343 -6.21 3.44 0.71
C GLU A 343 -6.24 3.98 2.15
N SER A 344 -7.43 4.25 2.70
CA SER A 344 -7.60 4.91 4.00
C SER A 344 -7.68 3.97 5.22
N THR A 345 -7.63 2.64 5.08
CA THR A 345 -7.98 1.76 6.22
C THR A 345 -7.16 0.46 6.30
N PRO A 346 -6.10 0.39 7.14
CA PRO A 346 -5.58 -0.88 7.65
C PRO A 346 -6.48 -1.37 8.79
N GLY A 347 -7.49 -2.21 8.48
CA GLY A 347 -8.41 -2.79 9.47
C GLY A 347 -9.82 -3.04 8.94
N PRO A 348 -10.73 -3.66 9.73
CA PRO A 348 -12.14 -3.74 9.37
C PRO A 348 -12.66 -2.32 9.14
N ILE A 349 -13.38 -2.10 8.03
CA ILE A 349 -13.84 -0.78 7.58
C ILE A 349 -14.54 -0.09 8.77
N ARG A 350 -13.86 0.88 9.40
CA ARG A 350 -14.44 1.69 10.45
C ARG A 350 -15.20 2.81 9.77
N PHE A 351 -16.47 2.55 9.49
CA PHE A 351 -17.37 3.55 8.93
C PHE A 351 -17.61 4.65 9.96
N GLY A 352 -16.95 5.81 9.78
CA GLY A 352 -17.14 6.99 10.62
C GLY A 352 -15.95 7.95 10.58
N ARG A 353 -16.20 9.17 10.07
CA ARG A 353 -15.44 10.44 10.21
C ARG A 353 -13.95 10.52 9.85
N ASP A 354 -13.22 9.42 9.63
CA ASP A 354 -11.77 9.47 9.35
C ASP A 354 -11.41 9.27 7.87
N PHE A 355 -12.37 9.29 6.95
CA PHE A 355 -12.06 9.46 5.52
C PHE A 355 -11.59 10.90 5.32
N GLY A 356 -10.27 11.09 5.21
CA GLY A 356 -9.68 12.42 5.06
C GLY A 356 -10.30 13.15 3.86
N ARG A 357 -10.76 14.39 4.07
CA ARG A 357 -11.24 15.32 3.03
C ARG A 357 -10.33 15.37 1.79
N TRP A 358 -9.06 15.02 1.97
CA TRP A 358 -7.98 15.08 0.99
C TRP A 358 -7.77 13.80 0.16
N SER A 359 -8.52 12.72 0.41
CA SER A 359 -8.41 11.51 -0.42
C SER A 359 -8.87 11.82 -1.84
N LYS A 360 -8.03 11.48 -2.81
CA LYS A 360 -8.33 11.66 -4.23
C LYS A 360 -9.29 10.58 -4.73
N VAL A 361 -10.25 10.98 -5.55
CA VAL A 361 -11.22 10.11 -6.18
C VAL A 361 -11.11 10.31 -7.69
N PRO A 362 -10.26 9.54 -8.40
CA PRO A 362 -10.20 9.58 -9.85
C PRO A 362 -11.60 9.37 -10.45
N ALA A 363 -12.01 10.32 -11.29
CA ALA A 363 -13.35 10.40 -11.85
C ALA A 363 -13.29 10.71 -13.34
N LEU A 364 -14.09 10.00 -14.13
CA LEU A 364 -14.44 10.40 -15.49
C LEU A 364 -15.76 11.18 -15.42
N ARG A 365 -15.83 12.34 -16.06
CA ARG A 365 -17.06 13.14 -16.18
C ARG A 365 -17.84 12.74 -17.44
N VAL A 366 -19.10 13.15 -17.51
CA VAL A 366 -19.97 12.83 -18.66
C VAL A 366 -19.47 13.48 -19.96
N ASP A 367 -18.76 14.60 -19.89
CA ASP A 367 -18.06 15.20 -21.05
C ASP A 367 -16.76 14.47 -21.44
N LEU A 368 -16.49 13.31 -20.84
CA LEU A 368 -15.29 12.50 -21.00
C LEU A 368 -14.00 13.14 -20.51
N SER A 369 -14.06 14.29 -19.82
CA SER A 369 -12.91 14.84 -19.13
C SER A 369 -12.59 14.04 -17.86
N ILE A 370 -11.30 13.83 -17.59
CA ILE A 370 -10.85 13.15 -16.38
C ILE A 370 -10.49 14.20 -15.33
N ALA A 371 -10.97 13.97 -14.11
CA ALA A 371 -10.63 14.78 -12.95
C ALA A 371 -10.13 13.88 -11.81
N GLU A 372 -9.27 14.44 -10.95
CA GLU A 372 -8.88 13.82 -9.67
C GLU A 372 -9.35 14.70 -8.50
N PRO A 373 -10.67 14.90 -8.32
CA PRO A 373 -11.21 15.63 -7.19
C PRO A 373 -10.84 14.96 -5.87
N THR A 374 -10.76 15.76 -4.82
CA THR A 374 -10.75 15.25 -3.46
C THR A 374 -12.18 14.96 -2.99
N LEU A 375 -12.35 14.12 -1.97
CA LEU A 375 -13.66 13.87 -1.35
C LEU A 375 -14.39 15.18 -0.98
N GLY A 376 -13.65 16.21 -0.56
CA GLY A 376 -14.21 17.50 -0.21
C GLY A 376 -14.69 18.37 -1.37
N ASP A 377 -14.39 17.99 -2.62
CA ASP A 377 -14.82 18.70 -3.83
C ASP A 377 -16.17 18.20 -4.35
N PHE A 378 -16.69 17.10 -3.78
CA PHE A 378 -17.99 16.55 -4.14
C PHE A 378 -19.11 17.19 -3.33
N GLU A 379 -20.22 17.43 -4.01
CA GLU A 379 -21.48 17.81 -3.37
C GLU A 379 -22.01 16.67 -2.49
N MET A 380 -22.63 17.04 -1.37
CA MET A 380 -23.23 16.05 -0.48
C MET A 380 -24.49 15.47 -1.14
N GLY A 381 -24.49 14.16 -1.39
CA GLY A 381 -25.65 13.46 -1.95
C GLY A 381 -26.81 13.34 -0.96
N VAL A 382 -27.97 12.94 -1.49
CA VAL A 382 -29.19 12.60 -0.74
C VAL A 382 -28.91 11.43 0.20
N LEU A 383 -29.16 11.66 1.48
CA LEU A 383 -29.03 10.66 2.54
C LEU A 383 -30.06 9.53 2.33
N MET A 384 -29.61 8.27 2.40
CA MET A 384 -30.43 7.09 2.09
C MET A 384 -31.06 7.21 0.69
N GLY A 385 -30.24 7.60 -0.27
CA GLY A 385 -30.62 7.99 -1.61
C GLY A 385 -31.25 6.84 -2.39
N ASP A 386 -30.77 5.61 -2.20
CA ASP A 386 -31.35 4.40 -2.81
C ASP A 386 -32.77 4.05 -2.30
N GLY A 387 -33.33 4.84 -1.38
CA GLY A 387 -34.67 4.65 -0.82
C GLY A 387 -34.72 3.63 0.33
N ALA A 388 -35.93 3.41 0.84
CA ALA A 388 -36.21 2.52 1.96
C ALA A 388 -36.76 1.13 1.53
N GLY A 389 -36.94 0.91 0.23
CA GLY A 389 -37.60 -0.26 -0.36
C GLY A 389 -36.68 -1.45 -0.64
N TRP A 390 -37.20 -2.42 -1.41
CA TRP A 390 -36.44 -3.60 -1.83
C TRP A 390 -35.43 -3.18 -2.90
N GLY A 391 -34.15 -3.48 -2.67
CA GLY A 391 -33.07 -3.18 -3.60
C GLY A 391 -32.20 -1.97 -3.29
N ARG A 392 -32.34 -1.43 -2.08
CA ARG A 392 -31.30 -0.63 -1.43
C ARG A 392 -29.97 -1.38 -1.41
N MET A 393 -28.91 -0.75 -1.90
CA MET A 393 -27.57 -1.32 -1.90
C MET A 393 -26.66 -0.57 -0.92
N HIS A 394 -26.78 0.74 -0.86
CA HIS A 394 -25.92 1.58 -0.06
C HIS A 394 -26.60 1.85 1.29
N THR A 395 -26.07 1.25 2.35
CA THR A 395 -26.58 1.41 3.72
C THR A 395 -26.07 2.68 4.40
N PHE A 396 -25.08 3.38 3.81
CA PHE A 396 -24.35 4.50 4.43
C PHE A 396 -24.09 5.66 3.45
N ASP A 397 -25.11 6.47 3.17
CA ASP A 397 -25.03 7.46 2.08
C ASP A 397 -24.55 8.85 2.50
N ALA A 398 -24.42 9.11 3.81
CA ALA A 398 -23.95 10.40 4.32
C ALA A 398 -22.43 10.55 4.09
N GLY A 399 -22.04 11.08 2.93
CA GLY A 399 -20.64 11.40 2.62
C GLY A 399 -19.71 10.21 2.43
N SER A 400 -20.21 8.97 2.42
CA SER A 400 -19.38 7.78 2.19
C SER A 400 -19.27 7.39 0.72
N TYR A 401 -20.17 7.84 -0.17
CA TYR A 401 -20.16 7.50 -1.60
C TYR A 401 -20.30 8.79 -2.44
N PRO A 402 -19.20 9.48 -2.77
CA PRO A 402 -19.22 10.75 -3.49
C PRO A 402 -19.85 10.57 -4.88
N GLY A 403 -20.73 11.49 -5.28
CA GLY A 403 -21.38 11.50 -6.60
C GLY A 403 -22.47 10.45 -6.83
N TYR A 404 -22.78 9.56 -5.88
CA TYR A 404 -23.78 8.48 -6.06
C TYR A 404 -25.23 8.97 -6.06
N HIS A 405 -25.62 9.75 -5.04
CA HIS A 405 -27.01 10.15 -4.78
C HIS A 405 -27.21 11.64 -4.98
N THR A 406 -26.70 12.19 -6.07
CA THR A 406 -26.78 13.62 -6.37
C THR A 406 -28.21 14.14 -6.32
N GLU A 407 -28.43 15.26 -5.62
CA GLU A 407 -29.72 15.94 -5.66
C GLU A 407 -30.13 16.23 -7.11
N ARG A 408 -31.39 15.96 -7.47
CA ARG A 408 -31.89 16.02 -8.87
C ARG A 408 -31.21 15.06 -9.86
N GLY A 409 -30.46 14.07 -9.39
CA GLY A 409 -29.91 12.96 -10.18
C GLY A 409 -28.98 13.42 -11.30
N VAL A 410 -29.25 12.99 -12.54
CA VAL A 410 -28.50 13.39 -13.74
C VAL A 410 -28.61 14.89 -14.08
N ARG A 411 -29.62 15.59 -13.54
CA ARG A 411 -29.78 17.05 -13.71
C ARG A 411 -29.03 17.85 -12.64
N GLY A 412 -28.50 17.18 -11.62
CA GLY A 412 -27.68 17.77 -10.57
C GLY A 412 -26.20 17.89 -10.93
N ILE A 413 -25.45 18.50 -10.02
CA ILE A 413 -24.00 18.70 -10.09
C ILE A 413 -23.33 17.82 -9.04
N ASP A 414 -22.25 17.13 -9.41
CA ASP A 414 -21.47 16.30 -8.47
C ASP A 414 -20.22 17.03 -7.97
N LEU A 415 -19.65 17.93 -8.78
CA LEU A 415 -18.35 18.57 -8.56
C LEU A 415 -18.46 20.08 -8.80
N HIS A 416 -17.77 20.89 -7.98
CA HIS A 416 -17.70 22.34 -8.17
C HIS A 416 -16.72 22.82 -9.24
#